data_AF-A0A350G3A1-F1
#
_entry.id   AF-A0A350G3A1-F1
#
_cell.length_a   1.000
_cell.length_b   1.000
_cell.length_c   1.000
_cell.angle_alpha   90.00
_cell.angle_beta   90.00
_cell.angle_gamma   90.00
#
_symmetry.space_group_name_H-M   'P 1'
#
loop_
_entity.id
_entity.type
_entity.pdbx_description
1 polymer ?
#
loop_
_entity_poly.entity_id
_entity_poly.type
_entity_poly.pdbx_seq_one_letter_code
_entity_poly.pdbx_strand_id
1 'polypeptide(L)'
;MQSQSQYAPCPNCGQSVAKKLNFTWWGGALGPRMFTHVKCENCKTEYNGKTGKSNQTNIIIYFAAGFVIAFCACGGMAFLTFFLNNQ
;
A
#
# COMPACT_ATOMS: atom_id res chain seq x y z
N MET A 1 -1.44 31.14 -8.75
CA MET A 1 -2.15 30.67 -7.54
C MET A 1 -1.79 29.20 -7.34
N GLN A 2 -1.08 28.85 -6.27
CA GLN A 2 -0.78 27.45 -5.96
C GLN A 2 -2.09 26.76 -5.59
N SER A 3 -2.58 25.88 -6.47
CA SER A 3 -3.71 25.00 -6.17
C SER A 3 -3.29 24.09 -5.01
N GLN A 4 -3.69 24.44 -3.80
CA GLN A 4 -3.52 23.61 -2.61
C GLN A 4 -4.17 22.26 -2.91
N SER A 5 -3.39 21.18 -2.98
CA SER A 5 -4.01 19.86 -3.11
C SER A 5 -4.76 19.53 -1.82
N GLN A 6 -5.80 18.70 -1.91
CA GLN A 6 -6.57 18.21 -0.75
C GLN A 6 -5.75 17.31 0.21
N TYR A 7 -4.44 17.21 0.00
CA TYR A 7 -3.52 16.33 0.72
C TYR A 7 -2.63 17.12 1.67
N ALA A 8 -2.20 16.45 2.74
CA ALA A 8 -1.21 16.95 3.67
C ALA A 8 0.09 17.37 2.93
N PRO A 9 0.82 18.39 3.41
CA PRO A 9 2.10 18.79 2.82
C PRO A 9 3.09 17.63 2.73
N CYS A 10 3.93 17.65 1.70
CA CYS A 10 4.94 16.62 1.52
C CYS A 10 5.93 16.61 2.70
N PRO A 11 6.19 15.46 3.35
CA PRO A 11 7.10 15.38 4.49
C PRO A 11 8.57 15.66 4.15
N ASN A 12 8.94 15.57 2.88
CA ASN A 12 10.32 15.76 2.43
C ASN A 12 10.63 17.21 2.05
N CYS A 13 9.72 17.89 1.34
CA CYS A 13 9.97 19.24 0.82
C CYS A 13 8.95 20.31 1.24
N GLY A 14 7.93 19.96 2.04
CA GLY A 14 6.91 20.89 2.54
C GLY A 14 5.89 21.39 1.51
N GLN A 15 6.04 21.07 0.23
CA GLN A 15 5.11 21.50 -0.82
C GLN A 15 3.76 20.78 -0.70
N SER A 16 2.66 21.51 -0.95
CA SER A 16 1.29 20.97 -0.91
C SER A 16 0.75 20.49 -2.25
N VAL A 17 1.58 20.50 -3.31
CA VAL A 17 1.19 19.98 -4.64
C VAL A 17 1.50 18.49 -4.71
N ALA A 18 0.46 17.66 -4.63
CA ALA A 18 0.57 16.21 -4.74
C ALA A 18 -0.55 15.60 -5.58
N LYS A 19 -0.23 14.50 -6.25
CA LYS A 19 -1.13 13.74 -7.13
C LYS A 19 -1.37 12.35 -6.57
N LYS A 20 -2.62 11.91 -6.55
CA LYS A 20 -2.98 10.54 -6.17
C LYS A 20 -2.43 9.54 -7.18
N LEU A 21 -1.80 8.49 -6.67
CA LEU A 21 -1.41 7.37 -7.50
C LEU A 21 -2.60 6.44 -7.70
N ASN A 22 -2.87 6.06 -8.95
CA ASN A 22 -3.93 5.11 -9.28
C ASN A 22 -3.44 3.66 -9.26
N PHE A 23 -2.13 3.47 -9.31
CA PHE A 23 -1.49 2.16 -9.35
C PHE A 23 -0.12 2.21 -8.67
N THR A 24 0.27 1.12 -8.02
CA THR A 24 1.62 0.86 -7.51
C THR A 24 2.02 -0.56 -7.86
N TRP A 25 3.31 -0.81 -8.08
CA TRP A 25 3.80 -2.15 -8.41
C TRP A 25 3.57 -3.17 -7.29
N TRP A 26 3.61 -2.74 -6.03
CA TRP A 26 3.45 -3.59 -4.86
C TRP A 26 1.99 -3.80 -4.43
N GLY A 27 1.09 -2.88 -4.78
CA GLY A 27 -0.30 -2.86 -4.31
C GLY A 27 -1.35 -2.84 -5.41
N GLY A 28 -0.94 -2.89 -6.67
CA GLY A 28 -1.83 -2.72 -7.81
C GLY A 28 -2.64 -1.43 -7.73
N ALA A 29 -3.91 -1.49 -8.12
CA ALA A 29 -4.87 -0.39 -7.94
C ALA A 29 -5.42 -0.28 -6.50
N LEU A 30 -5.32 -1.35 -5.71
CA LEU A 30 -5.89 -1.44 -4.37
C LEU A 30 -5.04 -0.67 -3.34
N GLY A 31 -3.73 -0.92 -3.32
CA GLY A 31 -2.79 -0.32 -2.37
C GLY A 31 -2.89 1.21 -2.32
N PRO A 32 -2.84 1.92 -3.46
CA PRO A 32 -2.91 3.38 -3.46
C PRO A 32 -4.23 3.93 -2.92
N ARG A 33 -5.34 3.20 -3.12
CA ARG A 33 -6.66 3.58 -2.59
C ARG A 33 -6.72 3.37 -1.08
N MET A 34 -6.25 2.22 -0.59
CA MET A 34 -6.24 1.88 0.84
C MET A 34 -5.41 2.86 1.67
N PHE A 35 -4.23 3.22 1.17
CA PHE A 35 -3.28 4.05 1.94
C PHE A 35 -3.28 5.53 1.56
N THR A 36 -4.26 5.97 0.76
CA THR A 36 -4.31 7.33 0.18
C THR A 36 -2.92 7.74 -0.34
N HIS A 37 -2.33 6.87 -1.15
CA HIS A 37 -0.95 7.00 -1.58
C HIS A 37 -0.86 8.08 -2.66
N VAL A 38 -0.10 9.12 -2.38
CA VAL A 38 0.08 10.27 -3.26
C VAL A 38 1.56 10.47 -3.55
N LYS A 39 1.86 11.12 -4.67
CA LYS A 39 3.20 11.52 -5.08
C LYS A 39 3.30 13.02 -5.09
N CYS A 40 4.31 13.57 -4.43
CA CYS A 40 4.61 14.99 -4.52
C CYS A 40 5.00 15.34 -5.96
N GLU A 41 4.40 16.38 -6.54
CA GLU A 41 4.75 16.80 -7.89
C GLU A 41 6.09 17.54 -7.95
N ASN A 42 6.58 18.04 -6.81
CA ASN A 42 7.87 18.73 -6.70
C ASN A 42 9.03 17.75 -6.52
N CYS A 43 9.15 17.09 -5.37
CA CYS A 43 10.29 16.22 -5.04
C CYS A 43 10.06 14.73 -5.32
N LYS A 44 8.91 14.36 -5.90
CA LYS A 44 8.54 12.97 -6.26
C LYS A 44 8.45 11.98 -5.11
N THR A 45 8.58 12.42 -3.86
CA THR A 45 8.35 11.61 -2.66
C THR A 45 6.92 11.10 -2.63
N GLU A 46 6.77 9.81 -2.36
CA GLU A 46 5.49 9.13 -2.21
C GLU A 46 5.17 8.96 -0.73
N TYR A 47 3.94 9.31 -0.34
CA TYR A 47 3.55 9.38 1.06
C TYR A 47 2.03 9.22 1.21
N ASN A 48 1.56 9.24 2.46
CA ASN A 48 0.15 9.22 2.78
C ASN A 48 -0.44 10.62 2.67
N GLY A 49 -1.30 10.83 1.67
CA GLY A 49 -1.91 12.14 1.42
C GLY A 49 -2.84 12.62 2.54
N LYS A 50 -3.30 11.75 3.46
CA LYS A 50 -4.11 12.17 4.61
C LYS A 50 -3.25 12.67 5.77
N THR A 51 -2.13 11.99 6.04
CA THR A 51 -1.35 12.21 7.27
C THR A 51 -0.01 12.92 7.02
N GLY A 52 0.44 13.02 5.78
CA GLY A 52 1.77 13.54 5.45
C GLY A 52 2.90 12.59 5.84
N LYS A 53 2.62 11.36 6.29
CA LYS A 53 3.64 10.40 6.74
C LYS A 53 3.98 9.37 5.66
N SER A 54 5.12 8.70 5.81
CA SER A 54 5.46 7.55 4.97
C SER A 54 4.42 6.43 5.13
N ASN A 55 4.09 5.75 4.03
CA ASN A 55 3.22 4.57 4.03
C ASN A 55 4.00 3.25 4.21
N GLN A 56 5.32 3.30 4.39
CA GLN A 56 6.18 2.10 4.41
C GLN A 56 5.75 1.08 5.47
N THR A 57 5.50 1.50 6.72
CA THR A 57 5.06 0.60 7.78
C THR A 57 3.73 -0.08 7.44
N ASN A 58 2.77 0.68 6.89
CA ASN A 58 1.48 0.15 6.50
C ASN A 58 1.58 -0.85 5.33
N ILE A 59 2.49 -0.61 4.40
CA ILE A 59 2.78 -1.51 3.28
C ILE A 59 3.36 -2.83 3.78
N ILE A 60 4.30 -2.78 4.75
CA ILE A 60 4.88 -3.99 5.34
C ILE A 60 3.80 -4.82 6.03
N ILE A 61 2.92 -4.18 6.82
CA ILE A 61 1.81 -4.87 7.50
C ILE A 61 0.86 -5.49 6.47
N TYR A 62 0.56 -4.80 5.38
CA TYR A 62 -0.27 -5.32 4.29
C TYR A 62 0.32 -6.58 3.67
N PHE A 63 1.62 -6.61 3.39
CA PHE A 63 2.30 -7.80 2.87
C PHE A 63 2.34 -8.95 3.88
N ALA A 64 2.63 -8.66 5.15
CA ALA A 64 2.66 -9.68 6.19
C ALA A 64 1.29 -10.34 6.38
N ALA A 65 0.21 -9.54 6.44
CA ALA A 65 -1.15 -10.06 6.54
C ALA A 65 -1.54 -10.88 5.30
N GLY A 66 -1.23 -10.39 4.10
CA GLY A 66 -1.50 -11.12 2.85
C GLY A 66 -0.76 -12.46 2.79
N PHE A 67 0.50 -12.49 3.23
CA PHE A 67 1.30 -13.72 3.29
C PHE A 67 0.72 -14.75 4.26
N VAL A 68 0.35 -14.34 5.48
CA VAL A 68 -0.26 -15.24 6.47
C VAL A 68 -1.55 -15.85 5.94
N ILE A 69 -2.42 -15.03 5.33
CA ILE A 69 -3.69 -15.52 4.75
C ILE A 69 -3.43 -16.52 3.63
N ALA A 70 -2.51 -16.19 2.70
CA ALA A 70 -2.16 -17.08 1.60
C ALA A 70 -1.53 -18.39 2.12
N PHE A 71 -0.65 -18.31 3.10
CA PHE A 71 -0.03 -19.48 3.72
C PHE A 71 -1.06 -20.37 4.41
N CYS A 72 -2.00 -19.81 5.17
CA CYS A 72 -3.06 -20.59 5.80
C CYS A 72 -4.00 -21.24 4.77
N ALA A 73 -4.39 -20.50 3.73
CA ALA A 73 -5.25 -21.03 2.68
C ALA A 73 -4.56 -22.15 1.89
N CYS A 74 -3.34 -21.90 1.39
CA CYS A 74 -2.59 -22.87 0.60
C CYS A 74 -2.07 -24.04 1.44
N GLY A 75 -1.58 -23.77 2.66
CA GLY A 75 -1.13 -24.79 3.59
C GLY A 75 -2.27 -25.70 4.07
N GLY A 76 -3.43 -25.12 4.37
CA GLY A 76 -4.64 -25.88 4.68
C GLY A 76 -5.09 -26.78 3.53
N MET A 77 -5.11 -26.24 2.30
CA MET A 77 -5.41 -27.03 1.09
C MET A 77 -4.38 -28.14 0.86
N ALA A 78 -3.09 -27.86 1.02
CA ALA A 78 -2.02 -28.86 0.86
C ALA A 78 -2.13 -29.98 1.90
N PHE A 79 -2.38 -29.63 3.17
CA PHE A 79 -2.58 -30.61 4.24
C PHE A 79 -3.82 -31.49 4.01
N LEU A 80 -4.94 -30.89 3.61
CA LEU A 80 -6.16 -31.63 3.25
C LEU A 80 -5.89 -32.60 2.09
N THR A 81 -5.19 -32.13 1.05
CA THR A 81 -4.87 -32.96 -0.13
C THR A 81 -3.94 -34.12 0.24
N PHE A 82 -2.92 -33.87 1.07
CA PHE A 82 -2.04 -34.91 1.60
C PHE A 82 -2.82 -35.97 2.39
N PHE A 83 -3.73 -35.54 3.26
CA PHE A 83 -4.54 -36.44 4.08
C PHE A 83 -5.52 -37.28 3.24
N LEU A 84 -6.21 -36.66 2.26
CA LEU A 84 -7.13 -37.36 1.36
C LEU A 84 -6.43 -38.36 0.43
N ASN A 85 -5.18 -38.09 0.04
CA ASN A 85 -4.41 -38.97 -0.87
C ASN A 85 -3.67 -40.11 -0.14
N ASN A 86 -3.61 -40.08 1.19
CA ASN A 86 -2.94 -41.08 2.02
C ASN A 86 -3.92 -41.87 2.92
N GLN A 87 -5.21 -41.87 2.56
CA GLN A 87 -6.20 -42.86 2.96
C GLN A 87 -6.39 -43.90 1.86
#